data_AF-W4M2Q7-F1
#
_entry.id   AF-W4M2Q7-F1
#
_cell.length_a   1.000
_cell.length_b   1.000
_cell.length_c   1.000
_cell.angle_alpha   90.00
_cell.angle_beta   90.00
_cell.angle_gamma   90.00
#
_symmetry.space_group_name_H-M   'P 1'
#
loop_
_entity.id
_entity.type
_entity.pdbx_description
1 polymer ?
#
loop_
_entity_poly.entity_id
_entity_poly.type
_entity_poly.pdbx_seq_one_letter_code
_entity_poly.pdbx_strand_id
1 'polypeptide(L)' 'MTSSLESIRVIDFGQYIAGPLTGMLLADQGADVIKIDPPAGPVWDMPANATWNRGKRAIGLDLKSASD' A
#
# COMPACT_ATOMS: atom_id res chain seq x y z
N MET A 1 1.41 -22.84 -8.49
CA MET A 1 2.18 -21.93 -9.37
C MET A 1 2.84 -20.92 -8.47
N THR A 2 4.16 -20.79 -8.53
CA THR A 2 4.91 -19.80 -7.75
C THR A 2 4.79 -18.44 -8.42
N SER A 3 4.40 -17.41 -7.66
CA SER A 3 4.29 -16.04 -8.19
C SER A 3 5.66 -15.35 -8.24
N SER A 4 5.87 -14.41 -9.17
CA SER A 4 7.19 -13.78 -9.37
C SER A 4 7.72 -13.03 -8.14
N LEU A 5 6.84 -12.54 -7.25
CA LEU A 5 7.19 -11.79 -6.05
C LEU A 5 6.68 -12.43 -4.74
N GLU A 6 6.35 -13.72 -4.73
CA GLU A 6 5.67 -14.39 -3.60
C GLU A 6 6.38 -14.29 -2.24
N SER A 7 7.70 -14.13 -2.22
CA SER A 7 8.50 -13.99 -1.00
C SER A 7 8.96 -12.56 -0.71
N ILE A 8 8.40 -11.58 -1.42
CA ILE A 8 8.75 -10.16 -1.26
C ILE A 8 7.67 -9.45 -0.44
N ARG A 9 8.11 -8.74 0.60
CA ARG A 9 7.28 -7.80 1.36
C ARG A 9 7.62 -6.37 0.96
N VAL A 10 6.60 -5.56 0.71
CA VAL A 10 6.73 -4.16 0.30
C VAL A 10 6.00 -3.26 1.28
N ILE A 11 6.67 -2.21 1.75
CA ILE A 11 6.04 -1.14 2.53
C ILE A 11 5.76 0.03 1.59
N ASP A 12 4.48 0.30 1.35
CA ASP A 12 3.99 1.30 0.40
C ASP A 12 3.60 2.59 1.14
N PHE A 13 4.51 3.57 1.12
CA PHE A 13 4.26 4.96 1.58
C PHE A 13 3.65 5.83 0.46
N GLY A 14 3.31 5.22 -0.67
CA GLY A 14 2.74 5.88 -1.83
C GLY A 14 1.40 6.53 -1.55
N GLN A 15 1.26 7.76 -2.02
CA GLN A 15 0.03 8.54 -1.98
C GLN A 15 -0.37 8.97 -3.40
N TYR A 16 -1.57 9.51 -3.56
CA TYR A 16 -2.17 9.86 -4.86
C TYR A 16 -2.30 8.64 -5.80
N ILE A 17 -1.87 8.75 -7.06
CA ILE A 17 -2.06 7.71 -8.09
C ILE A 17 -0.84 6.80 -8.17
N ALA A 18 0.35 7.38 -8.39
CA ALA A 18 1.53 6.63 -8.83
C ALA A 18 1.97 5.58 -7.81
N GLY A 19 2.08 5.96 -6.54
CA GLY A 19 2.47 5.04 -5.47
C GLY A 19 1.48 3.88 -5.32
N PRO A 20 0.18 4.16 -5.07
CA PRO A 20 -0.81 3.11 -4.97
C PRO A 20 -0.90 2.21 -6.20
N LEU A 21 -0.80 2.77 -7.42
CA LEU A 21 -0.79 1.99 -8.64
C LEU A 21 0.41 1.03 -8.70
N THR A 22 1.61 1.50 -8.37
CA THR A 22 2.79 0.64 -8.30
C THR A 22 2.62 -0.47 -7.27
N GLY A 23 2.16 -0.15 -6.05
CA GLY A 23 1.90 -1.16 -5.03
C GLY A 23 0.89 -2.22 -5.47
N MET A 24 -0.16 -1.82 -6.20
CA MET A 24 -1.15 -2.75 -6.75
C MET A 24 -0.51 -3.73 -7.73
N LEU A 25 0.32 -3.23 -8.65
CA LEU A 25 1.00 -4.08 -9.63
C LEU A 25 1.95 -5.08 -8.95
N LEU A 26 2.62 -4.69 -7.86
CA LEU A 26 3.47 -5.60 -7.08
C LEU A 26 2.65 -6.67 -6.36
N ALA A 27 1.51 -6.29 -5.76
CA ALA A 27 0.58 -7.22 -5.13
C ALA A 27 -0.01 -8.21 -6.15
N ASP A 28 -0.36 -7.74 -7.34
CA ASP A 28 -0.85 -8.56 -8.46
C ASP A 28 0.22 -9.59 -8.92
N GLN A 29 1.51 -9.31 -8.72
CA GLN A 29 2.62 -10.24 -8.95
C GLN A 29 2.99 -11.09 -7.71
N GLY A 30 2.17 -11.05 -6.66
CA GLY A 30 2.26 -11.91 -5.48
C GLY A 30 3.02 -11.35 -4.29
N ALA A 31 3.43 -10.07 -4.31
CA ALA A 31 4.08 -9.46 -3.16
C ALA A 31 3.11 -9.23 -1.98
N ASP A 32 3.61 -9.36 -0.74
CA ASP A 32 2.88 -8.92 0.47
C ASP A 32 3.05 -7.41 0.65
N VAL A 33 2.09 -6.64 0.14
CA VAL A 33 2.14 -5.18 0.14
C VAL A 33 1.35 -4.61 1.33
N ILE A 34 2.04 -3.83 2.17
CA ILE A 34 1.48 -3.12 3.32
C ILE A 34 1.54 -1.63 3.03
N LYS A 35 0.37 -1.02 2.80
CA LYS A 35 0.23 0.42 2.64
C LYS A 35 0.23 1.11 4.01
N ILE A 36 0.98 2.19 4.09
CA ILE A 36 1.00 3.08 5.26
C ILE A 36 0.21 4.33 4.91
N ASP A 37 -0.80 4.62 5.72
CA ASP A 37 -1.53 5.88 5.68
C ASP A 37 -1.21 6.74 6.91
N PRO A 38 -1.22 8.07 6.76
CA PRO A 38 -1.04 8.94 7.92
C PRO A 38 -2.24 8.84 8.87
N PRO A 39 -2.13 9.35 10.12
CA PRO A 39 -3.19 9.24 11.12
C PRO A 39 -4.53 9.87 10.69
N ALA A 40 -4.48 10.88 9.82
CA ALA A 40 -5.67 11.53 9.25
C ALA A 40 -6.31 10.75 8.08
N GLY A 41 -5.79 9.56 7.75
CA GLY A 41 -6.18 8.79 6.57
C GLY A 41 -5.38 9.15 5.32
N PRO A 42 -5.64 8.48 4.18
CA PRO A 42 -4.93 8.73 2.93
C PRO A 42 -5.08 10.19 2.49
N VAL A 43 -4.01 10.77 1.91
CA VAL A 43 -3.99 12.18 1.47
C VAL A 43 -5.02 12.44 0.36
N TRP A 44 -5.41 11.40 -0.37
CA TRP A 44 -6.40 11.48 -1.43
C TRP A 44 -7.35 10.29 -1.31
N ASP A 45 -8.58 10.57 -0.90
CA ASP A 45 -9.64 9.56 -0.69
C ASP A 45 -10.73 9.72 -1.75
N MET A 46 -10.66 8.87 -2.77
CA MET A 46 -11.62 8.82 -3.88
C MET A 46 -12.08 7.38 -4.09
N PRO A 47 -13.25 7.15 -4.73
CA PRO A 47 -13.69 5.79 -5.05
C PRO A 47 -12.66 4.94 -5.81
N ALA A 48 -11.80 5.57 -6.62
CA ALA A 48 -10.72 4.92 -7.36
C ALA A 48 -9.65 4.26 -6.45
N ASN A 49 -9.50 4.71 -5.20
CA ASN A 49 -8.60 4.13 -4.22
C ASN A 49 -8.93 2.67 -3.92
N ALA A 50 -10.20 2.27 -4.01
CA ALA A 50 -10.59 0.87 -3.86
C ALA A 50 -9.92 -0.02 -4.93
N THR A 51 -9.79 0.50 -6.16
CA THR A 51 -9.09 -0.20 -7.24
C THR A 51 -7.59 -0.22 -7.01
N TRP A 52 -6.95 0.91 -6.76
CA TRP A 52 -5.48 0.97 -6.64
C TRP A 52 -4.92 0.41 -5.33
N ASN A 53 -5.77 0.16 -4.33
CA ASN A 53 -5.33 -0.47 -3.08
C ASN A 53 -5.81 -1.91 -2.92
N ARG A 54 -6.48 -2.48 -3.94
CA ARG A 54 -6.83 -3.90 -3.95
C ARG A 54 -5.57 -4.76 -3.79
N GLY A 55 -5.71 -5.89 -3.10
CA GLY A 55 -4.59 -6.82 -2.86
C GLY A 55 -3.58 -6.36 -1.80
N LYS A 56 -3.76 -5.17 -1.22
CA LYS A 56 -2.91 -4.66 -0.15
C LYS A 56 -3.59 -4.75 1.21
N ARG A 57 -2.78 -4.83 2.26
CA ARG A 57 -3.19 -4.50 3.63
C ARG A 57 -2.86 -3.04 3.90
N ALA A 58 -3.68 -2.34 4.67
CA ALA A 58 -3.44 -0.94 5.04
C ALA A 58 -3.41 -0.78 6.55
N ILE A 59 -2.44 0.00 7.05
CA ILE A 59 -2.33 0.41 8.44
C ILE A 59 -2.10 1.92 8.53
N GLY A 60 -2.62 2.54 9.58
CA GLY A 60 -2.32 3.93 9.91
C GLY A 60 -1.12 3.99 10.86
N LEU A 61 -0.13 4.84 10.56
CA LEU A 61 1.00 5.12 11.45
C LEU A 61 1.30 6.62 11.49
N ASP A 62 1.60 7.15 12.67
CA ASP A 62 2.23 8.45 12.82
C ASP A 62 3.75 8.31 12.75
N LEU A 63 4.31 8.47 11.55
CA LEU A 63 5.76 8.38 11.32
C LEU A 63 6.58 9.47 12.04
N LYS A 64 5.93 10.44 12.69
CA LYS A 64 6.59 11.46 13.52
C LYS A 64 6.58 11.09 15.00
N SER A 65 5.78 10.09 15.40
CA SER A 65 5.80 9.54 16.74
C SER A 65 6.85 8.44 16.83
N ALA A 66 7.69 8.48 17.86
CA ALA A 66 8.68 7.43 18.12
C ALA A 66 8.05 6.15 18.70
N SER A 67 6.76 6.19 19.08
CA SER A 67 6.01 5.04 19.60
C SER A 67 5.41 4.15 18.50
N ASP A 68 5.46 4.62 17.26
CA ASP A 68 4.86 3.98 16.08
C ASP A 68 5.91 3.26 15.23
#